data_AF-A0A5C5Z6T6-F1
#
_entry.id   AF-A0A5C5Z6T6-F1
#
_cell.length_a   1.000
_cell.length_b   1.000
_cell.length_c   1.000
_cell.angle_alpha   90.00
_cell.angle_beta   90.00
_cell.angle_gamma   90.00
#
_symmetry.space_group_name_H-M   'P 1'
#
loop_
_entity.id
_entity.type
_entity.pdbx_description
1 polymer ?
#
loop_
_entity_poly.entity_id
_entity_poly.type
_entity_poly.pdbx_seq_one_letter_code
_entity_poly.pdbx_strand_id
1 'polypeptide(L)'
;MFGPVLNREATVVPKRPKTYLGRGVYVLVLFLLLCTGYLVLDGSRSLLTTSDSARFGGWMFALLSPLQLLVLCSLAAVGAASSVAQEKDRRTLILLLMTRLSGFEVVVGKLAASLLGPLSMLICALPLFLVLPLMGGVSPEQVLSVFLVTAATIVLAGSIGSVVGLWREKTFQAIALTVLLLLMYIAVGELVSLSGLFPETVNLALSPPRALFAAASPLAALSNETAIGIGLFVLVSVLSSAVILGFGIAKVRVWNPSREVRLKAPAPETSEEAESVLEPASWKVRQAKSVWKNPILWREICTWAYGRKVVVIRVAFALLFLLIAGAIYFQVQSGVAMEPAGRVGRALPAATLPLAILGVVSLVLVNALAVNAVTGERDGLALDLLLVTDISPSEFVFGKLIGVLYVAKEMILLPLALVIYMAATGVMTIENATYVFVGAIILYVFVTMLGIHSGLNYVAGRTATLASLGTVFFLCVGIAICMTIMVSFRGAFQLQLAPFLVMILGGGAALFASLGWRNPSSAIFVASFFLPLITFYAITQFLLQTDHLFVVFPLVVGYGFTTAAMMIPALSEFDVSLEKDRGTAEDSA
;
A
#
# COMPACT_ATOMS: atom_id res chain seq x y z
N MET A 1 -5.92 -1.10 32.35
CA MET A 1 -5.03 -2.29 32.24
C MET A 1 -4.09 -2.27 31.01
N PHE A 2 -4.40 -1.57 29.90
CA PHE A 2 -3.52 -1.49 28.71
C PHE A 2 -2.68 -0.19 28.59
N GLY A 3 -2.45 0.50 29.72
CA GLY A 3 -1.69 1.75 29.77
C GLY A 3 -2.49 3.04 29.46
N PRO A 4 -1.95 4.22 29.80
CA PRO A 4 -2.63 5.51 29.64
C PRO A 4 -2.77 5.95 28.17
N VAL A 5 -1.92 5.43 27.28
CA VAL A 5 -1.96 5.73 25.84
C VAL A 5 -3.27 5.25 25.21
N LEU A 6 -3.70 4.01 25.51
CA LEU A 6 -4.96 3.48 25.00
C LEU A 6 -6.16 4.26 25.56
N ASN A 7 -6.16 4.58 26.86
CA ASN A 7 -7.26 5.32 27.47
C ASN A 7 -7.48 6.69 26.82
N ARG A 8 -6.38 7.40 26.50
CA ARG A 8 -6.47 8.67 25.77
C ARG A 8 -7.02 8.49 24.37
N GLU A 9 -6.51 7.53 23.60
CA GLU A 9 -6.96 7.34 22.22
C GLU A 9 -8.40 6.81 22.15
N ALA A 10 -8.79 5.91 23.04
CA ALA A 10 -10.16 5.39 23.14
C ALA A 10 -11.19 6.48 23.51
N THR A 11 -10.79 7.54 24.21
CA THR A 11 -11.67 8.67 24.56
C THR A 11 -11.70 9.76 23.50
N VAL A 12 -10.62 9.93 22.73
CA VAL A 12 -10.46 11.00 21.74
C VAL A 12 -10.88 10.55 20.33
N VAL A 13 -10.45 9.36 19.89
CA VAL A 13 -10.66 8.87 18.51
C VAL A 13 -12.14 8.77 18.13
N PRO A 14 -13.03 8.23 18.98
CA PRO A 14 -14.45 8.13 18.65
C PRO A 14 -15.11 9.49 18.44
N LYS A 15 -14.63 10.56 19.09
CA LYS A 15 -15.24 11.91 19.00
C LYS A 15 -14.92 12.65 17.70
N ARG A 16 -14.00 12.13 16.87
CA ARG A 16 -13.59 12.80 15.63
C ARG A 16 -14.61 12.53 14.51
N PRO A 17 -15.10 13.55 13.78
CA PRO A 17 -16.07 13.36 12.70
C PRO A 17 -15.55 12.45 11.59
N LYS A 18 -14.23 12.50 11.33
CA LYS A 18 -13.55 11.65 10.35
C LYS A 18 -13.69 10.15 10.66
N THR A 19 -13.79 9.77 11.94
CA THR A 19 -13.97 8.36 12.35
C THR A 19 -15.37 7.86 11.98
N TYR A 20 -16.40 8.68 12.23
CA TYR A 20 -17.78 8.37 11.82
C TYR A 20 -17.92 8.30 10.30
N LEU A 21 -17.36 9.29 9.60
CA LEU A 21 -17.38 9.33 8.14
C LEU A 21 -16.67 8.11 7.55
N GLY A 22 -15.51 7.73 8.07
CA GLY A 22 -14.77 6.55 7.60
C GLY A 22 -15.57 5.25 7.75
N ARG A 23 -16.25 5.05 8.89
CA ARG A 23 -17.12 3.88 9.12
C ARG A 23 -18.33 3.90 8.18
N GLY A 24 -18.97 5.05 8.05
CA GLY A 24 -20.12 5.25 7.17
C GLY A 24 -19.77 4.96 5.71
N VAL A 25 -18.69 5.54 5.20
CA VAL A 25 -18.19 5.30 3.83
C VAL A 25 -17.83 3.83 3.63
N TYR A 26 -17.14 3.20 4.58
CA TYR A 26 -16.78 1.79 4.47
C TYR A 26 -18.01 0.87 4.34
N VAL A 27 -18.98 1.01 5.25
CA VAL A 27 -20.22 0.20 5.21
C VAL A 27 -21.05 0.55 3.98
N LEU A 28 -21.14 1.83 3.62
CA LEU A 28 -21.88 2.30 2.43
C LEU A 28 -21.28 1.72 1.15
N VAL A 29 -19.94 1.64 1.03
CA VAL A 29 -19.29 1.00 -0.12
C VAL A 29 -19.64 -0.48 -0.17
N LEU A 30 -19.52 -1.23 0.94
CA LEU A 30 -19.91 -2.65 0.96
C LEU A 30 -21.39 -2.85 0.66
N PHE A 31 -22.26 -1.96 1.14
CA PHE A 31 -23.69 -2.00 0.89
C PHE A 31 -24.02 -1.69 -0.57
N LEU A 32 -23.40 -0.66 -1.17
CA LEU A 32 -23.54 -0.36 -2.59
C LEU A 32 -23.07 -1.53 -3.45
N LEU A 33 -22.01 -2.22 -3.04
CA LEU A 33 -21.55 -3.44 -3.71
C LEU A 33 -22.60 -4.56 -3.63
N LEU A 34 -23.22 -4.77 -2.46
CA LEU A 34 -24.31 -5.73 -2.30
C LEU A 34 -25.52 -5.38 -3.18
N CYS A 35 -25.96 -4.12 -3.17
CA CYS A 35 -27.06 -3.63 -4.00
C CYS A 35 -26.75 -3.77 -5.49
N THR A 36 -25.51 -3.50 -5.89
CA THR A 36 -25.05 -3.70 -7.27
C THR A 36 -25.16 -5.17 -7.65
N GLY A 37 -24.66 -6.08 -6.81
CA GLY A 37 -24.79 -7.50 -7.06
C GLY A 37 -26.24 -7.94 -7.23
N TYR A 38 -27.15 -7.38 -6.42
CA TYR A 38 -28.58 -7.68 -6.49
C TYR A 38 -29.22 -7.20 -7.80
N LEU A 39 -29.06 -5.92 -8.16
CA LEU A 39 -29.63 -5.34 -9.40
C LEU A 39 -29.21 -6.10 -10.66
N VAL A 40 -28.00 -6.62 -10.63
CA VAL A 40 -27.38 -7.33 -11.73
C VAL A 40 -27.93 -8.73 -11.90
N LEU A 41 -28.15 -9.44 -10.80
CA LEU A 41 -28.82 -10.73 -10.86
C LEU A 41 -30.28 -10.56 -11.28
N ASP A 42 -31.01 -9.63 -10.67
CA ASP A 42 -32.43 -9.44 -10.96
C ASP A 42 -32.69 -9.18 -12.46
N GLY A 43 -31.85 -8.39 -13.11
CA GLY A 43 -31.98 -8.14 -14.55
C GLY A 43 -31.37 -9.18 -15.48
N SER A 44 -30.62 -10.17 -14.98
CA SER A 44 -30.15 -11.31 -15.78
C SER A 44 -31.01 -12.56 -15.57
N ARG A 45 -31.53 -12.76 -14.36
CA ARG A 45 -32.45 -13.82 -13.93
C ARG A 45 -33.27 -13.30 -12.75
N SER A 46 -34.58 -13.19 -12.92
CA SER A 46 -35.49 -12.86 -11.82
C SER A 46 -35.29 -13.84 -10.66
N LEU A 47 -35.00 -13.33 -9.46
CA LEU A 47 -34.76 -14.12 -8.23
C LEU A 47 -36.08 -14.71 -7.67
N LEU A 48 -36.82 -15.44 -8.50
CA LEU A 48 -38.14 -15.99 -8.16
C LEU A 48 -38.03 -17.27 -7.34
N THR A 49 -36.88 -17.96 -7.38
CA THR A 49 -36.66 -19.21 -6.62
C THR A 49 -35.75 -18.99 -5.41
N THR A 50 -36.02 -19.72 -4.33
CA THR A 50 -35.17 -19.74 -3.13
C THR A 50 -33.75 -20.26 -3.41
N SER A 51 -33.57 -21.04 -4.48
CA SER A 51 -32.24 -21.49 -4.90
C SER A 51 -31.39 -20.36 -5.47
N ASP A 52 -32.02 -19.45 -6.23
CA ASP A 52 -31.33 -18.32 -6.82
C ASP A 52 -30.90 -17.29 -5.76
N SER A 53 -31.77 -17.05 -4.76
CA SER A 53 -31.41 -16.20 -3.61
C SER A 53 -30.23 -16.78 -2.81
N ALA A 54 -30.20 -18.10 -2.62
CA ALA A 54 -29.12 -18.76 -1.90
C ALA A 54 -27.79 -18.70 -2.66
N ARG A 55 -27.81 -18.84 -3.99
CA ARG A 55 -26.61 -18.69 -4.83
C ARG A 55 -26.08 -17.25 -4.79
N PHE A 56 -26.98 -16.27 -4.82
CA PHE A 56 -26.59 -14.86 -4.67
C PHE A 56 -25.90 -14.58 -3.34
N GLY A 57 -26.50 -15.03 -2.23
CA GLY A 57 -25.92 -14.89 -0.89
C GLY A 57 -24.50 -15.47 -0.83
N GLY A 58 -24.29 -16.67 -1.36
CA GLY A 58 -22.99 -17.31 -1.47
C GLY A 58 -21.97 -16.53 -2.32
N TRP A 59 -22.37 -16.03 -3.49
CA TRP A 59 -21.50 -15.24 -4.37
C TRP A 59 -21.10 -13.91 -3.74
N MET A 60 -22.04 -13.20 -3.10
CA MET A 60 -21.76 -11.96 -2.38
C MET A 60 -20.87 -12.18 -1.18
N PHE A 61 -21.05 -13.27 -0.46
CA PHE A 61 -20.15 -13.61 0.63
C PHE A 61 -18.72 -13.90 0.15
N ALA A 62 -18.57 -14.68 -0.93
CA ALA A 62 -17.27 -14.98 -1.54
C ALA A 62 -16.58 -13.73 -2.11
N LEU A 63 -17.35 -12.72 -2.52
CA LEU A 63 -16.86 -11.45 -3.05
C LEU A 63 -16.46 -10.46 -1.94
N LEU A 64 -17.32 -10.27 -0.94
CA LEU A 64 -17.13 -9.27 0.11
C LEU A 64 -16.05 -9.69 1.13
N SER A 65 -15.92 -11.00 1.40
CA SER A 65 -14.94 -11.52 2.37
C SER A 65 -13.47 -11.14 2.06
N PRO A 66 -12.92 -11.40 0.85
CA PRO A 66 -11.54 -11.02 0.51
C PRO A 66 -11.34 -9.51 0.43
N LEU A 67 -12.37 -8.77 0.00
CA LEU A 67 -12.33 -7.31 -0.03
C LEU A 67 -12.22 -6.74 1.39
N GLN A 68 -13.04 -7.23 2.33
CA GLN A 68 -12.97 -6.89 3.75
C GLN A 68 -11.58 -7.18 4.33
N LEU A 69 -11.03 -8.39 4.07
CA LEU A 69 -9.71 -8.76 4.55
C LEU A 69 -8.64 -7.80 4.03
N LEU A 70 -8.62 -7.52 2.73
CA LEU A 70 -7.63 -6.65 2.07
C LEU A 70 -7.68 -5.22 2.65
N VAL A 71 -8.88 -4.63 2.72
CA VAL A 71 -9.04 -3.25 3.21
C VAL A 71 -8.65 -3.14 4.68
N LEU A 72 -9.15 -4.02 5.54
CA LEU A 72 -8.90 -3.90 6.98
C LEU A 72 -7.47 -4.29 7.38
N CYS A 73 -6.87 -5.28 6.71
CA CYS A 73 -5.47 -5.66 6.91
C CYS A 73 -4.53 -4.52 6.49
N SER A 74 -4.77 -3.89 5.34
CA SER A 74 -3.95 -2.76 4.86
C SER A 74 -4.07 -1.55 5.80
N LEU A 75 -5.28 -1.21 6.26
CA LEU A 75 -5.49 -0.14 7.23
C LEU A 75 -4.82 -0.44 8.57
N ALA A 76 -4.85 -1.68 9.04
CA ALA A 76 -4.18 -2.08 10.28
C ALA A 76 -2.64 -1.98 10.15
N ALA A 77 -2.07 -2.52 9.07
CA ALA A 77 -0.62 -2.50 8.84
C ALA A 77 -0.07 -1.08 8.69
N VAL A 78 -0.66 -0.30 7.77
CA VAL A 78 -0.21 1.07 7.45
C VAL A 78 -0.55 2.02 8.60
N GLY A 79 -1.72 1.86 9.22
CA GLY A 79 -2.15 2.64 10.39
C GLY A 79 -1.22 2.44 11.58
N ALA A 80 -0.89 1.19 11.92
CA ALA A 80 0.05 0.88 12.99
C ALA A 80 1.45 1.44 12.72
N ALA A 81 2.02 1.15 11.55
CA ALA A 81 3.34 1.61 11.16
C ALA A 81 3.46 3.14 11.16
N SER A 82 2.46 3.82 10.60
CA SER A 82 2.44 5.27 10.51
C SER A 82 2.21 5.95 11.86
N SER A 83 1.41 5.35 12.76
CA SER A 83 1.15 5.92 14.09
C SER A 83 2.41 5.99 14.94
N VAL A 84 3.25 4.95 14.86
CA VAL A 84 4.53 4.90 15.57
C VAL A 84 5.54 5.83 14.92
N ALA A 85 5.66 5.79 13.60
CA ALA A 85 6.66 6.58 12.91
C ALA A 85 6.38 8.10 13.00
N GLN A 86 5.11 8.52 13.11
CA GLN A 86 4.77 9.93 13.40
C GLN A 86 5.26 10.39 14.78
N GLU A 87 5.16 9.53 15.78
CA GLU A 87 5.64 9.82 17.14
C GLU A 87 7.18 10.00 17.13
N LYS A 88 7.87 9.30 16.23
CA LYS A 88 9.31 9.47 16.00
C LYS A 88 9.62 10.77 15.28
N ASP A 89 8.93 11.05 14.17
CA ASP A 89 9.13 12.28 13.39
C ASP A 89 8.91 13.53 14.26
N ARG A 90 7.90 13.49 15.15
CA ARG A 90 7.62 14.58 16.11
C ARG A 90 8.52 14.58 17.36
N ARG A 91 9.46 13.65 17.46
CA ARG A 91 10.33 13.42 18.64
C ARG A 91 9.59 13.15 19.96
N THR A 92 8.29 12.86 19.90
CA THR A 92 7.47 12.57 21.08
C THR A 92 7.63 11.14 21.59
N LEU A 93 8.12 10.21 20.76
CA LEU A 93 8.42 8.84 21.18
C LEU A 93 9.51 8.83 22.27
N ILE A 94 10.53 9.69 22.13
CA ILE A 94 11.61 9.81 23.11
C ILE A 94 11.06 10.35 24.43
N LEU A 95 10.15 11.33 24.39
CA LEU A 95 9.46 11.84 25.58
C LEU A 95 8.71 10.73 26.30
N LEU A 96 7.95 9.89 25.57
CA LEU A 96 7.25 8.73 26.16
C LEU A 96 8.23 7.75 26.82
N LEU A 97 9.38 7.49 26.22
CA LEU A 97 10.41 6.59 26.75
C LEU A 97 11.17 7.13 27.97
N MET A 98 11.13 8.45 28.21
CA MET A 98 11.67 9.07 29.42
C MET A 98 10.70 9.02 30.62
N THR A 99 9.41 8.78 30.36
CA THR A 99 8.42 8.62 31.44
C THR A 99 8.51 7.24 32.11
N ARG A 100 7.78 7.04 33.20
CA ARG A 100 7.72 5.76 33.95
C ARG A 100 6.97 4.63 33.21
N LEU A 101 6.68 4.80 31.92
CA LEU A 101 5.99 3.78 31.12
C LEU A 101 6.89 2.58 30.82
N SER A 102 6.33 1.39 31.00
CA SER A 102 6.97 0.14 30.60
C SER A 102 7.00 -0.01 29.08
N GLY A 103 7.95 -0.79 28.57
CA GLY A 103 7.99 -1.11 27.13
C GLY A 103 6.69 -1.75 26.64
N PHE A 104 6.06 -2.57 27.47
CA PHE A 104 4.75 -3.17 27.19
C PHE A 104 3.66 -2.11 26.98
N GLU A 105 3.53 -1.14 27.89
CA GLU A 105 2.51 -0.09 27.80
C GLU A 105 2.69 0.80 26.57
N VAL A 106 3.94 1.04 26.17
CA VAL A 106 4.25 1.82 24.95
C VAL A 106 3.88 1.02 23.70
N VAL A 107 4.40 -0.20 23.56
CA VAL A 107 4.24 -1.01 22.33
C VAL A 107 2.80 -1.49 22.17
N VAL A 108 2.25 -2.17 23.18
CA VAL A 108 0.89 -2.73 23.12
C VAL A 108 -0.16 -1.63 23.20
N GLY A 109 0.07 -0.57 23.99
CA GLY A 109 -0.83 0.58 24.03
C GLY A 109 -0.96 1.29 22.69
N LYS A 110 0.16 1.45 21.96
CA LYS A 110 0.14 2.01 20.60
C LYS A 110 -0.50 1.07 19.58
N LEU A 111 -0.19 -0.23 19.64
CA LEU A 111 -0.86 -1.22 18.79
C LEU A 111 -2.38 -1.15 19.00
N ALA A 112 -2.84 -1.27 20.25
CA ALA A 112 -4.26 -1.27 20.58
C ALA A 112 -4.95 0.02 20.08
N ALA A 113 -4.32 1.18 20.26
CA ALA A 113 -4.84 2.44 19.73
C ALA A 113 -4.95 2.44 18.20
N SER A 114 -3.95 1.92 17.49
CA SER A 114 -3.96 1.82 16.03
C SER A 114 -5.01 0.82 15.50
N LEU A 115 -5.31 -0.23 16.27
CA LEU A 115 -6.29 -1.26 15.93
C LEU A 115 -7.75 -0.85 16.18
N LEU A 116 -8.01 0.21 16.97
CA LEU A 116 -9.37 0.70 17.24
C LEU A 116 -10.14 1.01 15.95
N GLY A 117 -9.48 1.63 14.97
CA GLY A 117 -10.07 1.95 13.66
C GLY A 117 -10.51 0.68 12.91
N PRO A 118 -9.56 -0.17 12.46
CA PRO A 118 -9.86 -1.38 11.70
C PRO A 118 -10.81 -2.36 12.41
N LEU A 119 -10.65 -2.58 13.71
CA LEU A 119 -11.55 -3.47 14.46
C LEU A 119 -12.96 -2.88 14.58
N SER A 120 -13.10 -1.57 14.74
CA SER A 120 -14.43 -0.95 14.74
C SER A 120 -15.10 -1.03 13.37
N MET A 121 -14.34 -0.90 12.28
CA MET A 121 -14.85 -1.10 10.92
C MET A 121 -15.27 -2.55 10.69
N LEU A 122 -14.51 -3.53 11.18
CA LEU A 122 -14.89 -4.94 11.16
C LEU A 122 -16.26 -5.15 11.82
N ILE A 123 -16.43 -4.66 13.05
CA ILE A 123 -17.71 -4.79 13.78
C ILE A 123 -18.85 -4.08 13.04
N CYS A 124 -18.61 -2.91 12.46
CA CYS A 124 -19.61 -2.18 11.68
C CYS A 124 -20.06 -2.93 10.41
N ALA A 125 -19.22 -3.80 9.83
CA ALA A 125 -19.61 -4.64 8.69
C ALA A 125 -20.41 -5.89 9.10
N LEU A 126 -20.37 -6.31 10.37
CA LEU A 126 -21.06 -7.52 10.84
C LEU A 126 -22.55 -7.56 10.49
N PRO A 127 -23.36 -6.50 10.73
CA PRO A 127 -24.78 -6.54 10.39
C PRO A 127 -25.02 -6.75 8.89
N LEU A 128 -24.19 -6.15 8.03
CA LEU A 128 -24.29 -6.31 6.59
C LEU A 128 -24.00 -7.76 6.16
N PHE A 129 -22.98 -8.39 6.73
CA PHE A 129 -22.65 -9.79 6.45
C PHE A 129 -23.71 -10.76 7.00
N LEU A 130 -24.36 -10.44 8.12
CA LEU A 130 -25.45 -11.25 8.69
C LEU A 130 -26.74 -11.20 7.88
N VAL A 131 -26.90 -10.25 6.95
CA VAL A 131 -27.99 -10.29 5.95
C VAL A 131 -27.81 -11.44 4.97
N LEU A 132 -26.57 -11.85 4.66
CA LEU A 132 -26.29 -12.87 3.64
C LEU A 132 -26.84 -14.26 4.00
N PRO A 133 -26.68 -14.78 5.24
CA PRO A 133 -27.34 -16.02 5.67
C PRO A 133 -28.86 -16.00 5.53
N LEU A 134 -29.52 -14.83 5.66
CA LEU A 134 -30.97 -14.72 5.49
C LEU A 134 -31.41 -14.96 4.04
N MET A 135 -30.52 -14.74 3.07
CA MET A 135 -30.77 -15.00 1.65
C MET A 135 -30.58 -16.48 1.29
N GLY A 136 -29.93 -17.26 2.17
CA GLY A 136 -29.54 -18.66 1.97
C GLY A 136 -28.12 -18.82 1.41
N GLY A 137 -27.63 -20.06 1.39
CA GLY A 137 -26.33 -20.42 0.77
C GLY A 137 -25.08 -20.08 1.58
N VAL A 138 -25.24 -19.41 2.73
CA VAL A 138 -24.18 -19.09 3.68
C VAL A 138 -24.67 -19.39 5.09
N SER A 139 -23.88 -20.08 5.91
CA SER A 139 -24.21 -20.30 7.32
C SER A 139 -23.71 -19.15 8.21
N PRO A 140 -24.38 -18.86 9.35
CA PRO A 140 -23.88 -17.90 10.33
C PRO A 140 -22.49 -18.25 10.88
N GLU A 141 -22.17 -19.55 10.94
CA GLU A 141 -20.86 -20.05 11.36
C GLU A 141 -19.76 -19.63 10.37
N GLN A 142 -20.03 -19.69 9.06
CA GLN A 142 -19.09 -19.20 8.04
C GLN A 142 -18.81 -17.71 8.20
N VAL A 143 -19.84 -16.91 8.47
CA VAL A 143 -19.68 -15.47 8.76
C VAL A 143 -18.76 -15.27 9.95
N LEU A 144 -18.98 -16.03 11.04
CA LEU A 144 -18.13 -15.96 12.22
C LEU A 144 -16.67 -16.36 11.91
N SER A 145 -16.46 -17.46 11.18
CA SER A 145 -15.13 -17.92 10.76
C SER A 145 -14.38 -16.88 9.92
N VAL A 146 -15.05 -16.25 8.94
CA VAL A 146 -14.46 -15.17 8.13
C VAL A 146 -14.08 -13.97 8.99
N PHE A 147 -14.92 -13.59 9.95
CA PHE A 147 -14.64 -12.49 10.86
C PHE A 147 -13.49 -12.80 11.82
N LEU A 148 -13.38 -14.04 12.31
CA LEU A 148 -12.27 -14.48 13.15
C LEU A 148 -10.94 -14.52 12.39
N VAL A 149 -10.92 -15.07 11.17
CA VAL A 149 -9.74 -15.04 10.26
C VAL A 149 -9.33 -13.60 9.98
N THR A 150 -10.29 -12.72 9.71
CA THR A 150 -10.03 -11.30 9.45
C THR A 150 -9.48 -10.59 10.68
N ALA A 151 -10.07 -10.80 11.85
CA ALA A 151 -9.61 -10.22 13.11
C ALA A 151 -8.18 -10.67 13.47
N ALA A 152 -7.89 -11.97 13.33
CA ALA A 152 -6.55 -12.51 13.57
C ALA A 152 -5.52 -11.91 12.61
N THR A 153 -5.87 -11.75 11.33
CA THR A 153 -5.00 -11.13 10.32
C THR A 153 -4.78 -9.64 10.60
N ILE A 154 -5.80 -8.90 11.05
CA ILE A 154 -5.70 -7.50 11.47
C ILE A 154 -4.69 -7.34 12.62
N VAL A 155 -4.77 -8.21 13.62
CA VAL A 155 -3.85 -8.18 14.77
C VAL A 155 -2.41 -8.50 14.34
N LEU A 156 -2.22 -9.50 13.47
CA LEU A 156 -0.90 -9.84 12.92
C LEU A 156 -0.31 -8.68 12.11
N ALA A 157 -1.10 -8.11 11.20
CA ALA A 157 -0.72 -6.97 10.39
C ALA A 157 -0.37 -5.73 11.21
N GLY A 158 -1.18 -5.41 12.22
CA GLY A 158 -0.91 -4.31 13.15
C GLY A 158 0.35 -4.55 13.99
N SER A 159 0.62 -5.81 14.37
CA SER A 159 1.80 -6.18 15.16
C SER A 159 3.09 -6.02 14.36
N ILE A 160 3.12 -6.52 13.13
CA ILE A 160 4.23 -6.28 12.17
C ILE A 160 4.39 -4.78 11.94
N GLY A 161 3.28 -4.07 11.69
CA GLY A 161 3.21 -2.62 11.53
C GLY A 161 3.91 -1.86 12.65
N SER A 162 3.49 -2.12 13.88
CA SER A 162 3.97 -1.44 15.08
C SER A 162 5.46 -1.68 15.33
N VAL A 163 5.91 -2.93 15.24
CA VAL A 163 7.31 -3.30 15.52
C VAL A 163 8.26 -2.75 14.47
N VAL A 164 7.88 -2.80 13.19
CA VAL A 164 8.68 -2.21 12.12
C VAL A 164 8.72 -0.69 12.25
N GLY A 165 7.61 -0.04 12.62
CA GLY A 165 7.60 1.40 12.94
C GLY A 165 8.53 1.76 14.09
N LEU A 166 8.65 0.90 15.11
CA LEU A 166 9.60 1.09 16.23
C LEU A 166 11.05 0.82 15.84
N TRP A 167 11.30 0.04 14.80
CA TRP A 167 12.64 -0.24 14.30
C TRP A 167 13.14 0.83 13.32
N ARG A 168 12.27 1.33 12.44
CA ARG A 168 12.63 2.29 11.39
C ARG A 168 12.54 3.73 11.86
N GLU A 169 13.43 4.57 11.35
CA GLU A 169 13.48 6.00 11.67
C GLU A 169 12.52 6.81 10.82
N LYS A 170 12.35 6.43 9.54
CA LYS A 170 11.51 7.15 8.58
C LYS A 170 10.17 6.45 8.38
N THR A 171 9.07 7.21 8.39
CA THR A 171 7.70 6.77 8.11
C THR A 171 7.58 5.96 6.82
N PHE A 172 8.15 6.46 5.72
CA PHE A 172 8.16 5.76 4.44
C PHE A 172 8.78 4.36 4.56
N GLN A 173 9.96 4.25 5.19
CA GLN A 173 10.64 2.97 5.34
C GLN A 173 9.85 1.99 6.21
N ALA A 174 9.16 2.50 7.23
CA ALA A 174 8.30 1.68 8.07
C ALA A 174 7.13 1.10 7.27
N ILE A 175 6.40 1.93 6.52
CA ILE A 175 5.23 1.52 5.72
C ILE A 175 5.64 0.56 4.59
N ALA A 176 6.70 0.88 3.85
CA ALA A 176 7.19 0.04 2.76
C ALA A 176 7.57 -1.36 3.25
N LEU A 177 8.32 -1.42 4.35
CA LEU A 177 8.80 -2.68 4.90
C LEU A 177 7.67 -3.51 5.51
N THR A 178 6.63 -2.91 6.08
CA THR A 178 5.49 -3.66 6.64
C THR A 178 4.68 -4.31 5.54
N VAL A 179 4.39 -3.59 4.45
CA VAL A 179 3.73 -4.14 3.27
C VAL A 179 4.56 -5.28 2.66
N LEU A 180 5.87 -5.10 2.52
CA LEU A 180 6.76 -6.14 2.01
C LEU A 180 6.79 -7.39 2.88
N LEU A 181 6.86 -7.25 4.21
CA LEU A 181 6.85 -8.39 5.13
C LEU A 181 5.52 -9.14 5.10
N LEU A 182 4.38 -8.44 4.99
CA LEU A 182 3.07 -9.07 4.85
C LEU A 182 2.94 -9.85 3.55
N LEU A 183 3.41 -9.29 2.44
CA LEU A 183 3.41 -9.98 1.16
C LEU A 183 4.37 -11.15 1.14
N MET A 184 5.53 -11.02 1.79
CA MET A 184 6.46 -12.13 1.96
C MET A 184 5.84 -13.25 2.79
N TYR A 185 5.11 -12.92 3.86
CA TYR A 185 4.36 -13.89 4.64
C TYR A 185 3.32 -14.65 3.80
N ILE A 186 2.53 -13.93 2.99
CA ILE A 186 1.58 -14.55 2.04
C ILE A 186 2.32 -15.42 1.01
N ALA A 187 3.39 -14.90 0.40
CA ALA A 187 4.15 -15.62 -0.63
C ALA A 187 4.76 -16.92 -0.09
N VAL A 188 5.31 -16.90 1.13
CA VAL A 188 5.82 -18.10 1.81
C VAL A 188 4.69 -19.09 2.07
N GLY A 189 3.54 -18.65 2.59
CA GLY A 189 2.38 -19.52 2.81
C GLY A 189 1.85 -20.15 1.52
N GLU A 190 1.86 -19.42 0.41
CA GLU A 190 1.47 -19.94 -0.89
C GLU A 190 2.47 -20.99 -1.41
N LEU A 191 3.77 -20.71 -1.33
CA LEU A 191 4.84 -21.64 -1.74
C LEU A 191 4.85 -22.93 -0.92
N VAL A 192 4.67 -22.84 0.40
CA VAL A 192 4.62 -24.02 1.29
C VAL A 192 3.51 -24.97 0.85
N SER A 193 2.34 -24.45 0.50
CA SER A 193 1.26 -25.31 0.02
C SER A 193 1.45 -25.80 -1.41
N LEU A 194 2.09 -25.01 -2.29
CA LEU A 194 2.44 -25.48 -3.64
C LEU A 194 3.42 -26.65 -3.59
N SER A 195 4.21 -26.79 -2.51
CA SER A 195 5.12 -27.93 -2.34
C SER A 195 4.40 -29.26 -2.13
N GLY A 196 3.13 -29.26 -1.69
CA GLY A 196 2.36 -30.47 -1.40
C GLY A 196 2.89 -31.30 -0.21
N LEU A 197 3.90 -30.80 0.52
CA LEU A 197 4.58 -31.54 1.59
C LEU A 197 3.76 -31.61 2.89
N PHE A 198 2.85 -30.66 3.10
CA PHE A 198 2.12 -30.48 4.35
C PHE A 198 0.62 -30.76 4.17
N PRO A 199 -0.05 -31.28 5.22
CA PRO A 199 -1.50 -31.50 5.19
C PRO A 199 -2.26 -30.18 5.03
N GLU A 200 -3.49 -30.27 4.52
CA GLU A 200 -4.32 -29.10 4.24
C GLU A 200 -4.52 -28.21 5.47
N THR A 201 -4.65 -28.80 6.66
CA THR A 201 -4.76 -28.08 7.94
C THR A 201 -3.59 -27.12 8.21
N VAL A 202 -2.36 -27.54 7.88
CA VAL A 202 -1.15 -26.72 8.03
C VAL A 202 -1.06 -25.66 6.93
N ASN A 203 -1.47 -26.00 5.71
CA ASN A 203 -1.53 -25.04 4.60
C ASN A 203 -2.52 -23.90 4.87
N LEU A 204 -3.67 -24.21 5.48
CA LEU A 204 -4.65 -23.23 5.94
C LEU A 204 -4.10 -22.39 7.09
N ALA A 205 -3.33 -22.98 8.01
CA ALA A 205 -2.75 -22.26 9.15
C ALA A 205 -1.68 -21.21 8.78
N LEU A 206 -1.05 -21.34 7.61
CA LEU A 206 0.06 -20.49 7.17
C LEU A 206 -0.32 -19.39 6.18
N SER A 207 -1.45 -19.51 5.47
CA SER A 207 -1.86 -18.55 4.42
C SER A 207 -3.22 -17.90 4.75
N PRO A 208 -3.26 -16.58 5.06
CA PRO A 208 -4.51 -15.86 5.29
C PRO A 208 -5.51 -15.92 4.13
N PRO A 209 -5.09 -15.73 2.86
CA PRO A 209 -6.00 -15.89 1.73
C PRO A 209 -6.65 -17.28 1.68
N ARG A 210 -5.89 -18.36 1.90
CA ARG A 210 -6.47 -19.72 1.88
C ARG A 210 -7.40 -19.98 3.05
N ALA A 211 -7.01 -19.58 4.26
CA ALA A 211 -7.88 -19.68 5.44
C ALA A 211 -9.21 -18.95 5.20
N LEU A 212 -9.15 -17.77 4.58
CA LEU A 212 -10.33 -16.98 4.24
C LEU A 212 -11.19 -17.67 3.17
N PHE A 213 -10.60 -18.13 2.06
CA PHE A 213 -11.36 -18.79 1.00
C PHE A 213 -11.97 -20.12 1.47
N ALA A 214 -11.26 -20.89 2.31
CA ALA A 214 -11.81 -22.08 2.94
C ALA A 214 -13.00 -21.74 3.84
N ALA A 215 -12.86 -20.72 4.71
CA ALA A 215 -13.94 -20.23 5.57
C ALA A 215 -15.15 -19.70 4.78
N ALA A 216 -14.90 -19.08 3.63
CA ALA A 216 -15.95 -18.53 2.76
C ALA A 216 -16.69 -19.61 1.94
N SER A 217 -16.09 -20.80 1.78
CA SER A 217 -16.64 -21.84 0.91
C SER A 217 -17.66 -22.74 1.64
N PRO A 218 -18.85 -23.01 1.05
CA PRO A 218 -19.91 -23.76 1.72
C PRO A 218 -19.55 -25.23 1.92
N LEU A 219 -18.85 -25.84 0.96
CA LEU A 219 -18.47 -27.24 1.05
C LEU A 219 -17.34 -27.46 2.06
N ALA A 220 -16.34 -26.57 2.08
CA ALA A 220 -15.24 -26.70 3.04
C ALA A 220 -15.73 -26.43 4.46
N ALA A 221 -16.71 -25.55 4.68
CA ALA A 221 -17.27 -25.30 6.01
C ALA A 221 -17.89 -26.54 6.69
N LEU A 222 -18.25 -27.58 5.92
CA LEU A 222 -18.79 -28.83 6.46
C LEU A 222 -17.69 -29.83 6.88
N SER A 223 -16.42 -29.56 6.55
CA SER A 223 -15.30 -30.43 6.89
C SER A 223 -14.76 -30.13 8.29
N ASN A 224 -14.52 -31.16 9.09
CA ASN A 224 -13.84 -31.00 10.38
C ASN A 224 -12.38 -30.54 10.19
N GLU A 225 -11.73 -30.95 9.10
CA GLU A 225 -10.33 -30.58 8.84
C GLU A 225 -10.17 -29.08 8.60
N THR A 226 -11.12 -28.46 7.91
CA THR A 226 -11.10 -27.02 7.61
C THR A 226 -11.42 -26.21 8.87
N ALA A 227 -12.36 -26.65 9.70
CA ALA A 227 -12.66 -26.03 10.99
C ALA A 227 -11.42 -26.04 11.91
N ILE A 228 -10.71 -27.18 11.98
CA ILE A 228 -9.43 -27.29 12.69
C ILE A 228 -8.37 -26.38 12.05
N GLY A 229 -8.26 -26.36 10.72
CA GLY A 229 -7.32 -25.50 9.99
C GLY A 229 -7.54 -24.02 10.25
N ILE A 230 -8.79 -23.56 10.28
CA ILE A 230 -9.17 -22.17 10.62
C ILE A 230 -8.84 -21.86 12.08
N GLY A 231 -9.14 -22.78 13.01
CA GLY A 231 -8.76 -22.63 14.42
C GLY A 231 -7.24 -22.52 14.61
N LEU A 232 -6.48 -23.36 13.90
CA LEU A 232 -5.02 -23.32 13.87
C LEU A 232 -4.50 -22.02 13.26
N PHE A 233 -5.10 -21.51 12.18
CA PHE A 233 -4.74 -20.21 11.60
C PHE A 233 -4.87 -19.08 12.62
N VAL A 234 -6.00 -19.02 13.33
CA VAL A 234 -6.23 -18.00 14.37
C VAL A 234 -5.18 -18.12 15.48
N LEU A 235 -4.93 -19.34 15.96
CA LEU A 235 -3.95 -19.61 17.00
C LEU A 235 -2.53 -19.20 16.57
N VAL A 236 -2.08 -19.62 15.39
CA VAL A 236 -0.75 -19.30 14.83
C VAL A 236 -0.61 -17.79 14.61
N SER A 237 -1.65 -17.12 14.10
CA SER A 237 -1.65 -15.66 13.89
C SER A 237 -1.55 -14.89 15.20
N VAL A 238 -2.25 -15.33 16.25
CA VAL A 238 -2.19 -14.70 17.57
C VAL A 238 -0.83 -14.97 18.25
N LEU A 239 -0.32 -16.20 18.19
CA LEU A 239 0.99 -16.55 18.75
C LEU A 239 2.12 -15.79 18.04
N SER A 240 2.12 -15.75 16.70
CA SER A 240 3.11 -14.99 15.94
C SER A 240 3.03 -13.49 16.25
N SER A 241 1.83 -12.93 16.39
CA SER A 241 1.64 -11.55 16.86
C SER A 241 2.27 -11.33 18.24
N ALA A 242 2.03 -12.23 19.19
CA ALA A 242 2.61 -12.14 20.53
C ALA A 242 4.14 -12.22 20.52
N VAL A 243 4.73 -13.11 19.71
CA VAL A 243 6.19 -13.22 19.54
C VAL A 243 6.78 -11.95 18.94
N ILE A 244 6.16 -11.41 17.88
CA ILE A 244 6.58 -10.16 17.23
C ILE A 244 6.54 -9.01 18.23
N LEU A 245 5.45 -8.88 18.99
CA LEU A 245 5.32 -7.83 20.02
C LEU A 245 6.31 -8.02 21.16
N GLY A 246 6.54 -9.24 21.62
CA GLY A 246 7.57 -9.56 22.62
C GLY A 246 8.95 -9.10 22.17
N PHE A 247 9.31 -9.37 20.91
CA PHE A 247 10.54 -8.87 20.31
C PHE A 247 10.58 -7.33 20.26
N GLY A 248 9.49 -6.69 19.86
CA GLY A 248 9.35 -5.24 19.86
C GLY A 248 9.55 -4.62 21.25
N ILE A 249 8.95 -5.21 22.30
CA ILE A 249 9.06 -4.77 23.69
C ILE A 249 10.51 -4.91 24.18
N ALA A 250 11.18 -6.03 23.88
CA ALA A 250 12.57 -6.25 24.29
C ALA A 250 13.53 -5.26 23.62
N LYS A 251 13.28 -4.88 22.36
CA LYS A 251 14.19 -4.03 21.58
C LYS A 251 13.82 -2.54 21.57
N VAL A 252 12.65 -2.13 22.05
CA VAL A 252 12.18 -0.73 21.93
C VAL A 252 13.16 0.30 22.49
N ARG A 253 13.76 0.02 23.66
CA ARG A 253 14.75 0.91 24.32
C ARG A 253 16.15 0.83 23.70
N VAL A 254 16.46 -0.28 23.02
CA VAL A 254 17.73 -0.47 22.30
C VAL A 254 17.69 0.28 20.97
N TRP A 255 16.56 0.23 20.25
CA TRP A 255 16.39 0.91 18.97
C TRP A 255 16.21 2.42 19.11
N ASN A 256 15.68 2.90 20.24
CA ASN A 256 15.36 4.31 20.45
C ASN A 256 16.06 4.83 21.72
N PRO A 257 17.41 4.98 21.69
CA PRO A 257 18.14 5.49 22.83
C PRO A 257 17.80 6.96 23.09
N SER A 258 17.49 7.32 24.34
CA SER A 258 17.22 8.70 24.77
C SER A 258 18.44 9.64 24.75
N ARG A 259 19.61 9.14 24.33
CA ARG A 259 20.91 9.83 24.42
C ARG A 259 21.24 10.80 23.28
N GLU A 260 20.37 10.97 22.28
CA GLU A 260 20.55 12.01 21.24
C GLU A 260 20.47 13.44 21.80
N VAL A 261 20.03 13.61 23.05
CA VAL A 261 20.10 14.88 23.81
C VAL A 261 21.36 14.93 24.68
N ARG A 262 22.51 14.43 24.21
CA ARG A 262 23.77 14.94 24.71
C ARG A 262 24.02 16.22 23.92
N LEU A 263 23.70 17.35 24.55
CA LEU A 263 24.16 18.67 24.17
C LEU A 263 25.55 18.52 23.56
N LYS A 264 25.72 19.01 22.33
CA LYS A 264 27.04 19.40 21.82
C LYS A 264 27.73 20.09 23.00
N ALA A 265 28.90 19.60 23.41
CA ALA A 265 29.63 20.18 24.53
C ALA A 265 29.58 21.71 24.43
N PRO A 266 29.36 22.46 25.52
CA PRO A 266 29.41 23.91 25.48
C PRO A 266 30.66 24.31 24.69
N ALA A 267 30.49 25.16 23.67
CA ALA A 267 31.64 25.80 23.08
C ALA A 267 32.36 26.52 24.23
N PRO A 268 33.69 26.38 24.38
CA PRO A 268 34.42 27.05 25.45
C PRO A 268 34.10 28.55 25.40
N GLU A 269 33.52 29.07 26.49
CA GLU A 269 33.09 30.48 26.57
C GLU A 269 34.27 31.44 26.81
N THR A 270 35.48 30.90 27.03
CA THR A 270 36.70 31.65 27.30
C THR A 270 37.80 31.33 26.28
N SER A 271 38.52 32.40 25.88
CA SER A 271 39.62 32.35 24.91
C SER A 271 40.78 31.44 25.32
N GLU A 272 40.98 31.20 26.62
CA GLU A 272 42.07 30.38 27.14
C GLU A 272 41.82 28.86 26.98
N GLU A 273 40.56 28.40 26.99
CA GLU A 273 40.24 26.98 26.74
C GLU A 273 40.34 26.63 25.25
N ALA A 274 40.16 27.61 24.36
CA ALA A 274 40.31 27.45 22.91
C ALA A 274 41.77 27.22 22.47
N GLU A 275 42.75 27.75 23.22
CA GLU A 275 44.17 27.59 22.89
C GLU A 275 44.72 26.19 23.23
N SER A 276 44.18 25.52 24.24
CA SER A 276 44.64 24.18 24.65
C SER A 276 44.20 23.04 23.72
N VAL A 277 43.28 23.31 22.78
CA VAL A 277 42.78 22.35 21.78
C VAL A 277 43.43 22.55 20.39
N LEU A 278 44.36 23.50 20.27
CA LEU A 278 45.13 23.76 19.04
C LEU A 278 46.29 22.76 18.85
N GLU A 279 46.02 21.47 18.93
CA GLU A 279 46.77 20.57 18.06
C GLU A 279 46.19 20.73 16.64
N PRO A 280 46.99 21.10 15.63
CA PRO A 280 46.47 21.28 14.28
C PRO A 280 46.16 19.90 13.72
N ALA A 281 44.95 19.40 13.99
CA ALA A 281 44.34 18.31 13.26
C ALA A 281 44.39 18.73 11.80
N SER A 282 45.29 18.12 11.02
CA SER A 282 45.63 18.54 9.66
C SER A 282 44.33 18.79 8.88
N TRP A 283 44.07 20.05 8.55
CA TRP A 283 43.03 20.44 7.61
C TRP A 283 43.48 19.97 6.22
N LYS A 284 43.44 18.66 6.00
CA LYS A 284 43.45 18.12 4.64
C LYS A 284 42.16 18.61 4.02
N VAL A 285 42.24 19.76 3.36
CA VAL A 285 41.25 20.30 2.45
C VAL A 285 40.81 19.12 1.60
N ARG A 286 39.66 18.51 1.90
CA ARG A 286 39.13 17.45 1.03
C ARG A 286 38.97 18.13 -0.32
N GLN A 287 39.67 17.62 -1.34
CA GLN A 287 39.50 18.12 -2.69
C GLN A 287 38.02 18.25 -2.97
N ALA A 288 37.59 19.45 -3.40
CA ALA A 288 36.21 19.70 -3.73
C ALA A 288 35.80 18.67 -4.78
N LYS A 289 34.85 17.80 -4.44
CA LYS A 289 34.36 16.82 -5.41
C LYS A 289 33.75 17.59 -6.57
N SER A 290 34.11 17.23 -7.80
CA SER A 290 33.48 17.78 -9.00
C SER A 290 32.00 17.41 -8.99
N VAL A 291 31.14 18.39 -8.76
CA VAL A 291 29.68 18.26 -8.84
C VAL A 291 29.29 18.27 -10.31
N TRP A 292 28.30 17.46 -10.69
CA TRP A 292 27.80 17.44 -12.08
C TRP A 292 27.03 18.73 -12.41
N LYS A 293 26.71 18.93 -13.69
CA LYS A 293 25.91 20.08 -14.17
C LYS A 293 24.60 20.24 -13.39
N ASN A 294 23.91 19.13 -13.11
CA ASN A 294 22.76 19.14 -12.19
C ASN A 294 23.22 18.71 -10.77
N PRO A 295 23.28 19.66 -9.81
CA PRO A 295 23.79 19.38 -8.46
C PRO A 295 22.85 18.49 -7.66
N ILE A 296 21.53 18.58 -7.90
CA ILE A 296 20.53 17.75 -7.23
C ILE A 296 20.69 16.30 -7.66
N LEU A 297 20.76 16.05 -8.97
CA LEU A 297 20.96 14.71 -9.49
C LEU A 297 22.27 14.07 -8.97
N TRP A 298 23.36 14.85 -8.96
CA TRP A 298 24.63 14.39 -8.40
C TRP A 298 24.46 13.99 -6.94
N ARG A 299 23.76 14.81 -6.13
CA ARG A 299 23.51 14.50 -4.72
C ARG A 299 22.68 13.23 -4.57
N GLU A 300 21.59 13.07 -5.31
CA GLU A 300 20.70 11.89 -5.22
C GLU A 300 21.43 10.57 -5.56
N ILE A 301 22.36 10.61 -6.52
CA ILE A 301 23.07 9.41 -7.00
C ILE A 301 24.36 9.14 -6.24
N CYS A 302 25.18 10.18 -6.03
CA CYS A 302 26.53 10.05 -5.50
C CYS A 302 26.60 10.17 -3.97
N THR A 303 25.62 10.81 -3.35
CA THR A 303 25.51 10.89 -1.90
C THR A 303 24.36 10.00 -1.47
N TRP A 304 24.49 9.29 -0.36
CA TRP A 304 23.46 8.38 0.14
C TRP A 304 22.27 9.18 0.71
N ALA A 305 21.60 9.99 -0.13
CA ALA A 305 20.56 10.94 0.23
C ALA A 305 19.37 10.25 0.91
N TYR A 306 19.04 9.03 0.50
CA TYR A 306 17.99 8.21 1.10
C TYR A 306 18.44 7.43 2.36
N GLY A 307 19.72 7.49 2.71
CA GLY A 307 20.32 6.80 3.84
C GLY A 307 20.67 5.33 3.57
N ARG A 308 21.64 4.80 4.33
CA ARG A 308 22.10 3.40 4.21
C ARG A 308 21.03 2.37 4.51
N LYS A 309 20.01 2.74 5.27
CA LYS A 309 18.93 1.84 5.73
C LYS A 309 17.93 1.46 4.63
N VAL A 310 17.90 2.18 3.50
CA VAL A 310 17.05 1.82 2.33
C VAL A 310 17.47 0.50 1.68
N VAL A 311 18.73 0.08 1.86
CA VAL A 311 19.22 -1.23 1.40
C VAL A 311 18.35 -2.37 1.93
N VAL A 312 17.81 -2.26 3.15
CA VAL A 312 16.96 -3.33 3.69
C VAL A 312 15.64 -3.48 2.93
N ILE A 313 15.07 -2.38 2.43
CA ILE A 313 13.86 -2.43 1.59
C ILE A 313 14.20 -3.10 0.25
N ARG A 314 15.35 -2.77 -0.34
CA ARG A 314 15.81 -3.43 -1.58
C ARG A 314 16.03 -4.93 -1.38
N VAL A 315 16.66 -5.33 -0.28
CA VAL A 315 16.85 -6.76 0.05
C VAL A 315 15.51 -7.45 0.27
N ALA A 316 14.59 -6.84 1.04
CA ALA A 316 13.25 -7.42 1.25
C ALA A 316 12.46 -7.55 -0.06
N PHE A 317 12.53 -6.55 -0.94
CA PHE A 317 11.92 -6.63 -2.27
C PHE A 317 12.58 -7.69 -3.15
N ALA A 318 13.91 -7.81 -3.13
CA ALA A 318 14.63 -8.85 -3.86
C ALA A 318 14.28 -10.26 -3.37
N LEU A 319 14.11 -10.46 -2.05
CA LEU A 319 13.63 -11.72 -1.50
C LEU A 319 12.19 -12.03 -1.96
N LEU A 320 11.29 -11.05 -1.92
CA LEU A 320 9.93 -11.21 -2.45
C LEU A 320 9.94 -11.57 -3.94
N PHE A 321 10.80 -10.90 -4.72
CA PHE A 321 11.04 -11.23 -6.12
C PHE A 321 11.50 -12.67 -6.30
N LEU A 322 12.48 -13.15 -5.52
CA LEU A 322 12.96 -14.53 -5.60
C LEU A 322 11.86 -15.55 -5.30
N LEU A 323 10.98 -15.27 -4.32
CA LEU A 323 9.83 -16.13 -4.02
C LEU A 323 8.84 -16.18 -5.20
N ILE A 324 8.51 -15.03 -5.79
CA ILE A 324 7.58 -14.94 -6.92
C ILE A 324 8.19 -15.55 -8.19
N ALA A 325 9.47 -15.28 -8.46
CA ALA A 325 10.21 -15.87 -9.56
C ALA A 325 10.31 -17.39 -9.41
N GLY A 326 10.54 -17.89 -8.19
CA GLY A 326 10.50 -19.32 -7.88
C GLY A 326 9.11 -19.91 -8.14
N ALA A 327 8.04 -19.26 -7.69
CA ALA A 327 6.67 -19.70 -7.94
C ALA A 327 6.37 -19.79 -9.45
N ILE A 328 6.75 -18.77 -10.23
CA ILE A 328 6.56 -18.75 -11.68
C ILE A 328 7.44 -19.79 -12.36
N TYR A 329 8.68 -19.98 -11.92
CA TYR A 329 9.57 -21.04 -12.42
C TYR A 329 8.92 -22.43 -12.26
N PHE A 330 8.39 -22.74 -11.08
CA PHE A 330 7.68 -24.02 -10.87
C PHE A 330 6.40 -24.12 -11.70
N GLN A 331 5.67 -23.03 -11.92
CA GLN A 331 4.51 -23.00 -12.82
C GLN A 331 4.89 -23.26 -14.29
N VAL A 332 6.04 -22.75 -14.74
CA VAL A 332 6.57 -23.01 -16.09
C VAL A 332 6.98 -24.47 -16.23
N GLN A 333 7.73 -25.00 -15.26
CA GLN A 333 8.20 -26.40 -15.29
C GLN A 333 7.05 -27.41 -15.23
N SER A 334 5.99 -27.10 -14.47
CA SER A 334 4.78 -27.93 -14.41
C SER A 334 3.87 -27.79 -15.64
N GLY A 335 4.17 -26.87 -16.57
CA GLY A 335 3.33 -26.57 -17.73
C GLY A 335 2.08 -25.75 -17.43
N VAL A 336 1.73 -25.55 -16.14
CA VAL A 336 0.54 -24.80 -15.69
C VAL A 336 0.57 -23.34 -16.15
N ALA A 337 1.75 -22.75 -16.31
CA ALA A 337 1.90 -21.40 -16.85
C ALA A 337 1.52 -21.29 -18.35
N MET A 338 1.63 -22.39 -19.10
CA MET A 338 1.39 -22.46 -20.54
C MET A 338 -0.06 -22.84 -20.87
N GLU A 339 -0.86 -23.19 -19.86
CA GLU A 339 -2.25 -23.59 -20.06
C GLU A 339 -3.11 -22.39 -20.49
N PRO A 340 -3.93 -22.53 -21.55
CA PRO A 340 -4.87 -21.51 -21.95
C PRO A 340 -5.86 -21.18 -20.82
N ALA A 341 -6.22 -19.91 -20.69
CA ALA A 341 -7.23 -19.46 -19.73
C ALA A 341 -8.56 -20.24 -19.92
N GLY A 342 -9.19 -20.65 -18.82
CA GLY A 342 -10.53 -21.27 -18.82
C GLY A 342 -10.60 -22.80 -18.68
N ARG A 343 -9.49 -23.55 -18.71
CA ARG A 343 -9.54 -25.03 -18.59
C ARG A 343 -9.71 -25.58 -17.16
N VAL A 344 -9.35 -24.79 -16.14
CA VAL A 344 -9.32 -25.20 -14.71
C VAL A 344 -10.13 -24.26 -13.80
N GLY A 345 -11.19 -23.62 -14.32
CA GLY A 345 -11.98 -22.65 -13.53
C GLY A 345 -11.23 -21.37 -13.14
N ARG A 346 -10.02 -21.14 -13.68
CA ARG A 346 -9.24 -19.91 -13.54
C ARG A 346 -9.59 -18.95 -14.68
N ALA A 347 -10.00 -17.73 -14.32
CA ALA A 347 -10.32 -16.67 -15.28
C ALA A 347 -9.07 -16.06 -15.96
N LEU A 348 -7.89 -16.25 -15.38
CA LEU A 348 -6.62 -15.70 -15.84
C LEU A 348 -5.53 -16.79 -15.88
N PRO A 349 -4.51 -16.68 -16.76
CA PRO A 349 -3.35 -17.54 -16.73
C PRO A 349 -2.65 -17.49 -15.36
N ALA A 350 -2.11 -18.63 -14.90
CA ALA A 350 -1.60 -18.80 -13.54
C ALA A 350 -0.49 -17.80 -13.15
N ALA A 351 0.33 -17.40 -14.13
CA ALA A 351 1.47 -16.50 -13.91
C ALA A 351 1.07 -15.02 -13.83
N THR A 352 -0.17 -14.64 -14.17
CA THR A 352 -0.59 -13.23 -14.21
C THR A 352 -0.70 -12.61 -12.83
N LEU A 353 -1.33 -13.29 -11.86
CA LEU A 353 -1.53 -12.77 -10.51
C LEU A 353 -0.20 -12.55 -9.76
N PRO A 354 0.75 -13.51 -9.74
CA PRO A 354 2.05 -13.30 -9.09
C PRO A 354 2.82 -12.13 -9.70
N LEU A 355 2.83 -12.00 -11.03
CA LEU A 355 3.49 -10.88 -11.73
C LEU A 355 2.78 -9.55 -11.42
N ALA A 356 1.45 -9.52 -11.45
CA ALA A 356 0.67 -8.32 -11.16
C ALA A 356 0.90 -7.83 -9.72
N ILE A 357 0.92 -8.73 -8.73
CA ILE A 357 1.24 -8.39 -7.34
C ILE A 357 2.63 -7.77 -7.23
N LEU A 358 3.64 -8.40 -7.85
CA LEU A 358 5.00 -7.85 -7.86
C LEU A 358 5.06 -6.45 -8.52
N GLY A 359 4.37 -6.27 -9.65
CA GLY A 359 4.29 -5.02 -10.37
C GLY A 359 3.62 -3.90 -9.56
N VAL A 360 2.45 -4.16 -8.97
CA VAL A 360 1.73 -3.18 -8.13
C VAL A 360 2.56 -2.77 -6.92
N VAL A 361 3.24 -3.72 -6.28
CA VAL A 361 4.09 -3.45 -5.11
C VAL A 361 5.31 -2.62 -5.51
N SER A 362 5.92 -2.95 -6.65
CA SER A 362 7.00 -2.14 -7.22
C SER A 362 6.56 -0.70 -7.49
N LEU A 363 5.41 -0.49 -8.15
CA LEU A 363 4.84 0.84 -8.38
C LEU A 363 4.63 1.58 -7.05
N VAL A 364 4.00 0.94 -6.07
CA VAL A 364 3.76 1.52 -4.74
C VAL A 364 5.07 1.95 -4.05
N LEU A 365 6.13 1.14 -4.13
CA LEU A 365 7.41 1.47 -3.51
C LEU A 365 8.14 2.62 -4.23
N VAL A 366 8.13 2.62 -5.56
CA VAL A 366 8.68 3.71 -6.38
C VAL A 366 7.95 5.02 -6.08
N ASN A 367 6.62 4.99 -5.99
CA ASN A 367 5.80 6.15 -5.62
C ASN A 367 6.25 6.76 -4.29
N ALA A 368 6.37 5.88 -3.29
CA ALA A 368 6.56 6.32 -1.93
C ALA A 368 8.02 6.75 -1.68
N LEU A 369 8.98 6.24 -2.47
CA LEU A 369 10.33 6.82 -2.60
C LEU A 369 10.28 8.23 -3.20
N ALA A 370 9.47 8.44 -4.24
CA ALA A 370 9.33 9.74 -4.89
C ALA A 370 8.71 10.79 -3.96
N VAL A 371 7.67 10.44 -3.20
CA VAL A 371 7.11 11.33 -2.16
C VAL A 371 8.19 11.68 -1.14
N ASN A 372 8.89 10.67 -0.61
CA ASN A 372 9.90 10.87 0.43
C ASN A 372 11.13 11.66 -0.06
N ALA A 373 11.42 11.65 -1.37
CA ALA A 373 12.50 12.44 -1.96
C ALA A 373 12.28 13.95 -1.78
N VAL A 374 11.02 14.39 -1.72
CA VAL A 374 10.64 15.80 -1.50
C VAL A 374 10.32 16.04 -0.04
N THR A 375 9.44 15.23 0.55
CA THR A 375 8.99 15.44 1.94
C THR A 375 10.13 15.26 2.93
N GLY A 376 11.08 14.34 2.66
CA GLY A 376 12.24 14.11 3.52
C GLY A 376 13.18 15.31 3.60
N GLU A 377 13.24 16.15 2.57
CA GLU A 377 14.01 17.40 2.59
C GLU A 377 13.30 18.50 3.37
N ARG A 378 11.99 18.58 3.20
CA ARG A 378 11.16 19.52 3.96
C ARG A 378 11.18 19.19 5.44
N ASP A 379 10.96 17.93 5.80
CA ASP A 379 11.01 17.46 7.19
C ASP A 379 12.43 17.63 7.78
N GLY A 380 13.46 17.73 6.92
CA GLY A 380 14.84 18.04 7.29
C GLY A 380 15.20 19.54 7.29
N LEU A 381 14.23 20.44 7.01
CA LEU A 381 14.43 21.89 6.85
C LEU A 381 15.49 22.28 5.80
N ALA A 382 15.82 21.38 4.89
CA ALA A 382 16.78 21.62 3.82
C ALA A 382 16.11 22.26 2.60
N LEU A 383 14.79 22.06 2.45
CA LEU A 383 14.01 22.59 1.33
C LEU A 383 14.06 24.12 1.29
N ASP A 384 13.90 24.79 2.44
CA ASP A 384 13.95 26.25 2.54
C ASP A 384 15.31 26.81 2.08
N LEU A 385 16.39 26.09 2.37
CA LEU A 385 17.73 26.45 1.90
C LEU A 385 17.86 26.29 0.38
N LEU A 386 17.30 25.21 -0.18
CA LEU A 386 17.32 24.99 -1.64
C LEU A 386 16.53 26.06 -2.39
N LEU A 387 15.43 26.55 -1.82
CA LEU A 387 14.61 27.62 -2.43
C LEU A 387 15.32 28.98 -2.49
N VAL A 388 16.37 29.19 -1.70
CA VAL A 388 17.18 30.42 -1.71
C VAL A 388 18.41 30.29 -2.62
N THR A 389 18.67 29.10 -3.18
CA THR A 389 19.78 28.87 -4.13
C THR A 389 19.37 29.09 -5.57
N ASP A 390 20.35 29.29 -6.47
CA ASP A 390 20.16 29.49 -7.92
C ASP A 390 19.72 28.22 -8.69
N ILE A 391 19.05 27.27 -8.02
CA ILE A 391 18.61 26.03 -8.64
C ILE A 391 17.33 26.28 -9.44
N SER A 392 17.36 25.95 -10.73
CA SER A 392 16.16 26.06 -11.55
C SER A 392 15.12 24.97 -11.22
N PRO A 393 13.82 25.26 -11.42
CA PRO A 393 12.75 24.26 -11.27
C PRO A 393 13.00 22.96 -12.03
N SER A 394 13.52 23.08 -13.25
CA SER A 394 13.83 21.95 -14.11
C SER A 394 14.95 21.07 -13.53
N GLU A 395 15.99 21.68 -12.97
CA GLU A 395 17.08 20.94 -12.33
C GLU A 395 16.59 20.20 -11.08
N PHE A 396 15.67 20.82 -10.33
CA PHE A 396 15.07 20.18 -9.16
C PHE A 396 14.17 19.01 -9.55
N VAL A 397 13.15 19.23 -10.38
CA VAL A 397 12.16 18.21 -10.72
C VAL A 397 12.81 17.04 -11.45
N PHE A 398 13.60 17.28 -12.50
CA PHE A 398 14.27 16.19 -13.23
C PHE A 398 15.37 15.55 -12.40
N GLY A 399 16.11 16.31 -11.58
CA GLY A 399 17.12 15.78 -10.68
C GLY A 399 16.53 14.80 -9.67
N LYS A 400 15.37 15.13 -9.10
CA LYS A 400 14.61 14.26 -8.19
C LYS A 400 14.02 13.05 -8.92
N LEU A 401 13.38 13.26 -10.06
CA LEU A 401 12.75 12.19 -10.83
C LEU A 401 13.77 11.11 -11.24
N ILE A 402 14.89 11.52 -11.84
CA ILE A 402 15.93 10.58 -12.26
C ILE A 402 16.65 9.97 -11.04
N GLY A 403 16.88 10.75 -9.99
CA GLY A 403 17.45 10.26 -8.73
C GLY A 403 16.63 9.13 -8.11
N VAL A 404 15.30 9.28 -8.06
CA VAL A 404 14.39 8.25 -7.57
C VAL A 404 14.42 7.01 -8.46
N LEU A 405 14.35 7.17 -9.78
CA LEU A 405 14.44 6.04 -10.72
C LEU A 405 15.76 5.26 -10.57
N TYR A 406 16.87 5.96 -10.34
CA TYR A 406 18.16 5.31 -10.07
C TYR A 406 18.17 4.54 -8.75
N VAL A 407 17.60 5.12 -7.69
CA VAL A 407 17.53 4.48 -6.36
C VAL A 407 16.55 3.31 -6.32
N ALA A 408 15.53 3.34 -7.17
CA ALA A 408 14.53 2.29 -7.31
C ALA A 408 14.81 1.32 -8.46
N LYS A 409 16.00 1.38 -9.09
CA LYS A 409 16.34 0.56 -10.25
C LYS A 409 16.11 -0.93 -10.03
N GLU A 410 16.40 -1.46 -8.84
CA GLU A 410 16.17 -2.87 -8.54
C GLU A 410 14.66 -3.19 -8.48
N MET A 411 13.85 -2.25 -7.99
CA MET A 411 12.39 -2.41 -7.95
C MET A 411 11.77 -2.37 -9.35
N ILE A 412 12.37 -1.61 -10.27
CA ILE A 412 11.90 -1.46 -11.66
C ILE A 412 12.39 -2.61 -12.54
N LEU A 413 13.68 -2.94 -12.46
CA LEU A 413 14.31 -3.90 -13.36
C LEU A 413 13.92 -5.34 -13.06
N LEU A 414 13.68 -5.71 -11.78
CA LEU A 414 13.35 -7.10 -11.43
C LEU A 414 12.00 -7.57 -12.01
N PRO A 415 10.88 -6.83 -11.90
CA PRO A 415 9.64 -7.20 -12.58
C PRO A 415 9.79 -7.29 -14.11
N LEU A 416 10.53 -6.35 -14.71
CA LEU A 416 10.79 -6.34 -16.16
C LEU A 416 11.64 -7.55 -16.59
N ALA A 417 12.63 -7.94 -15.79
CA ALA A 417 13.41 -9.14 -16.03
C ALA A 417 12.55 -10.41 -16.00
N LEU A 418 11.52 -10.44 -15.14
CA LEU A 418 10.57 -11.55 -15.09
C LEU A 418 9.69 -11.62 -16.33
N VAL A 419 9.28 -10.48 -16.89
CA VAL A 419 8.57 -10.40 -18.18
C VAL A 419 9.44 -10.96 -19.31
N ILE A 420 10.73 -10.59 -19.34
CA ILE A 420 11.70 -11.12 -20.32
C ILE A 420 11.83 -12.65 -20.17
N TYR A 421 11.92 -13.16 -18.94
CA TYR A 421 11.97 -14.60 -18.68
C TYR A 421 10.71 -15.33 -19.17
N MET A 422 9.52 -14.77 -18.94
CA MET A 422 8.26 -15.33 -19.42
C MET A 422 8.17 -15.33 -20.95
N ALA A 423 8.70 -14.31 -21.62
CA ALA A 423 8.80 -14.29 -23.08
C ALA A 423 9.79 -15.34 -23.60
N ALA A 424 10.95 -15.47 -22.96
CA ALA A 424 11.98 -16.45 -23.34
C ALA A 424 11.53 -17.90 -23.15
N THR A 425 10.65 -18.17 -22.18
CA THR A 425 10.07 -19.50 -21.91
C THR A 425 8.81 -19.80 -22.72
N GLY A 426 8.33 -18.84 -23.52
CA GLY A 426 7.14 -19.00 -24.36
C GLY A 426 5.81 -18.84 -23.64
N VAL A 427 5.80 -18.40 -22.37
CA VAL A 427 4.57 -18.13 -21.59
C VAL A 427 3.80 -16.94 -22.17
N MET A 428 4.51 -15.98 -22.76
CA MET A 428 3.91 -14.87 -23.50
C MET A 428 4.65 -14.65 -24.81
N THR A 429 3.96 -14.12 -25.82
CA THR A 429 4.57 -13.74 -27.10
C THR A 429 5.51 -12.54 -26.91
N ILE A 430 6.48 -12.39 -27.81
CA ILE A 430 7.40 -11.24 -27.80
C ILE A 430 6.62 -9.93 -27.93
N GLU A 431 5.58 -9.91 -28.76
CA GLU A 431 4.68 -8.77 -28.93
C GLU A 431 4.02 -8.37 -27.60
N ASN A 432 3.40 -9.33 -26.89
CA ASN A 432 2.79 -9.07 -25.59
C ASN A 432 3.81 -8.62 -24.54
N ALA A 433 5.03 -9.17 -24.59
CA ALA A 433 6.12 -8.73 -23.73
C ALA A 433 6.50 -7.26 -23.99
N THR A 434 6.56 -6.83 -25.26
CA THR A 434 6.82 -5.41 -25.60
C THR A 434 5.71 -4.50 -25.10
N TYR A 435 4.45 -4.91 -25.21
CA TYR A 435 3.30 -4.20 -24.69
C TYR A 435 3.37 -4.02 -23.17
N VAL A 436 3.65 -5.09 -22.43
CA VAL A 436 3.84 -5.02 -20.97
C VAL A 436 5.01 -4.11 -20.61
N PHE A 437 6.13 -4.17 -21.35
CA PHE A 437 7.31 -3.36 -21.10
C PHE A 437 7.03 -1.86 -21.27
N VAL A 438 6.39 -1.48 -22.38
CA VAL A 438 6.00 -0.08 -22.65
C VAL A 438 5.03 0.41 -21.58
N GLY A 439 3.97 -0.35 -21.31
CA GLY A 439 2.99 0.00 -20.28
C GLY A 439 3.63 0.17 -18.90
N ALA A 440 4.53 -0.73 -18.51
CA ALA A 440 5.24 -0.64 -17.23
C ALA A 440 6.12 0.60 -17.12
N ILE A 441 6.87 0.96 -18.16
CA ILE A 441 7.70 2.18 -18.17
C ILE A 441 6.83 3.43 -17.94
N ILE A 442 5.72 3.53 -18.66
CA ILE A 442 4.80 4.67 -18.55
C ILE A 442 4.22 4.75 -17.13
N LEU A 443 3.83 3.63 -16.54
CA LEU A 443 3.34 3.59 -15.16
C LEU A 443 4.43 3.98 -14.16
N TYR A 444 5.69 3.56 -14.34
CA TYR A 444 6.78 3.99 -13.45
C TYR A 444 7.07 5.48 -13.54
N VAL A 445 7.03 6.06 -14.74
CA VAL A 445 7.19 7.50 -14.93
C VAL A 445 6.04 8.25 -14.28
N PHE A 446 4.79 7.82 -14.53
CA PHE A 446 3.60 8.40 -13.91
C PHE A 446 3.65 8.36 -12.39
N VAL A 447 3.93 7.20 -11.81
CA VAL A 447 3.93 7.02 -10.37
C VAL A 447 5.06 7.80 -9.70
N THR A 448 6.22 7.91 -10.35
CA THR A 448 7.32 8.76 -9.85
C THR A 448 6.91 10.23 -9.85
N MET A 449 6.31 10.73 -10.93
CA MET A 449 5.84 12.11 -11.03
C MET A 449 4.69 12.41 -10.05
N LEU A 450 3.76 11.47 -9.88
CA LEU A 450 2.67 11.54 -8.90
C LEU A 450 3.21 11.69 -7.47
N GLY A 451 4.27 10.95 -7.13
CA GLY A 451 4.90 11.03 -5.83
C GLY A 451 5.57 12.39 -5.59
N ILE A 452 6.29 12.91 -6.60
CA ILE A 452 6.89 14.26 -6.55
C ILE A 452 5.79 15.32 -6.41
N HIS A 453 4.76 15.27 -7.26
CA HIS A 453 3.60 16.19 -7.23
C HIS A 453 2.94 16.24 -5.86
N SER A 454 2.68 15.06 -5.27
CA SER A 454 2.09 14.97 -3.92
C SER A 454 3.04 15.51 -2.85
N GLY A 455 4.35 15.26 -2.98
CA GLY A 455 5.37 15.78 -2.06
C GLY A 455 5.47 17.30 -2.06
N LEU A 456 5.31 17.93 -3.23
CA LEU A 456 5.34 19.39 -3.39
C LEU A 456 4.07 20.07 -2.85
N ASN A 457 2.90 19.48 -3.10
CA ASN A 457 1.60 20.12 -2.81
C ASN A 457 1.12 19.99 -1.36
N TYR A 458 1.47 18.90 -0.67
CA TYR A 458 0.98 18.65 0.68
C TYR A 458 2.01 19.00 1.75
N VAL A 459 1.71 19.97 2.62
CA VAL A 459 2.58 20.45 3.72
C VAL A 459 3.00 19.34 4.70
N ALA A 460 2.12 18.39 5.02
CA ALA A 460 2.46 17.28 5.91
C ALA A 460 2.90 16.06 5.10
N GLY A 461 4.12 15.55 5.37
CA GLY A 461 4.66 14.37 4.66
C GLY A 461 3.74 13.13 4.75
N ARG A 462 3.02 12.98 5.87
CA ARG A 462 2.00 11.93 6.03
C ARG A 462 0.85 12.07 5.03
N THR A 463 0.27 13.26 4.91
CA THR A 463 -0.87 13.46 4.01
C THR A 463 -0.43 13.32 2.56
N ALA A 464 0.77 13.81 2.21
CA ALA A 464 1.39 13.59 0.91
C ALA A 464 1.52 12.09 0.58
N THR A 465 2.08 11.33 1.52
CA THR A 465 2.29 9.88 1.35
C THR A 465 0.95 9.15 1.22
N LEU A 466 -0.03 9.44 2.08
CA LEU A 466 -1.34 8.78 2.03
C LEU A 466 -2.15 9.16 0.79
N ALA A 467 -2.11 10.42 0.34
CA ALA A 467 -2.81 10.88 -0.85
C ALA A 467 -2.24 10.21 -2.12
N SER A 468 -0.91 10.22 -2.24
CA SER A 468 -0.22 9.60 -3.37
C SER A 468 -0.38 8.08 -3.38
N LEU A 469 -0.17 7.43 -2.23
CA LEU A 469 -0.32 5.98 -2.10
C LEU A 469 -1.77 5.55 -2.33
N GLY A 470 -2.73 6.30 -1.79
CA GLY A 470 -4.16 6.07 -2.00
C GLY A 470 -4.56 6.17 -3.47
N THR A 471 -3.97 7.13 -4.21
CA THR A 471 -4.16 7.25 -5.67
C THR A 471 -3.67 6.00 -6.41
N VAL A 472 -2.45 5.53 -6.12
CA VAL A 472 -1.91 4.32 -6.76
C VAL A 472 -2.73 3.08 -6.42
N PHE A 473 -3.14 2.91 -5.16
CA PHE A 473 -3.99 1.80 -4.75
C PHE A 473 -5.37 1.85 -5.40
N PHE A 474 -5.99 3.03 -5.49
CA PHE A 474 -7.28 3.20 -6.14
C PHE A 474 -7.19 2.79 -7.61
N LEU A 475 -6.21 3.31 -8.36
CA LEU A 475 -6.04 3.00 -9.78
C LEU A 475 -5.66 1.53 -10.03
N CYS A 476 -4.75 0.96 -9.26
CA CYS A 476 -4.26 -0.40 -9.50
C CYS A 476 -5.18 -1.48 -8.91
N VAL A 477 -5.53 -1.36 -7.63
CA VAL A 477 -6.24 -2.39 -6.88
C VAL A 477 -7.74 -2.10 -6.86
N GLY A 478 -8.14 -0.85 -6.61
CA GLY A 478 -9.55 -0.45 -6.55
C GLY A 478 -10.28 -0.78 -7.85
N ILE A 479 -9.76 -0.32 -8.99
CA ILE A 479 -10.38 -0.56 -10.30
C ILE A 479 -10.34 -2.05 -10.69
N ALA A 480 -9.27 -2.78 -10.36
CA ALA A 480 -9.20 -4.22 -10.60
C ALA A 480 -10.26 -4.99 -9.80
N ILE A 481 -10.51 -4.59 -8.55
CA ILE A 481 -11.61 -5.13 -7.74
C ILE A 481 -12.95 -4.82 -8.40
N CYS A 482 -13.20 -3.55 -8.80
CA CYS A 482 -14.42 -3.17 -9.54
C CYS A 482 -14.65 -4.05 -10.76
N MET A 483 -13.59 -4.30 -11.53
CA MET A 483 -13.65 -5.12 -12.73
C MET A 483 -13.93 -6.58 -12.42
N THR A 484 -13.31 -7.14 -11.38
CA THR A 484 -13.55 -8.53 -10.96
C THR A 484 -15.02 -8.75 -10.62
N ILE A 485 -15.64 -7.76 -9.97
CA ILE A 485 -17.06 -7.76 -9.66
C ILE A 485 -17.89 -7.77 -10.95
N MET A 486 -17.58 -6.88 -11.89
CA MET A 486 -18.26 -6.78 -13.18
C MET A 486 -18.19 -8.09 -14.00
N VAL A 487 -17.01 -8.70 -14.12
CA VAL A 487 -16.82 -9.96 -14.87
C VAL A 487 -17.56 -11.13 -14.24
N SER A 488 -17.71 -11.12 -12.91
CA SER A 488 -18.40 -12.20 -12.18
C SER A 488 -19.89 -12.27 -12.54
N PHE A 489 -20.46 -11.21 -13.09
CA PHE A 489 -21.87 -11.13 -13.43
C PHE A 489 -22.13 -10.87 -14.92
N ARG A 490 -21.74 -11.83 -15.76
CA ARG A 490 -21.94 -11.75 -17.21
C ARG A 490 -23.44 -11.69 -17.56
N GLY A 491 -23.85 -10.70 -18.35
CA GLY A 491 -25.18 -10.64 -18.98
C GLY A 491 -26.05 -9.40 -18.69
N ALA A 492 -25.70 -8.57 -17.70
CA ALA A 492 -26.50 -7.40 -17.31
C ALA A 492 -25.66 -6.10 -17.23
N PHE A 493 -24.83 -5.85 -18.25
CA PHE A 493 -23.93 -4.68 -18.29
C PHE A 493 -24.65 -3.34 -18.06
N GLN A 494 -25.83 -3.15 -18.67
CA GLN A 494 -26.58 -1.90 -18.55
C GLN A 494 -27.02 -1.60 -17.11
N LEU A 495 -27.28 -2.64 -16.31
CA LEU A 495 -27.69 -2.49 -14.91
C LEU A 495 -26.51 -2.31 -13.96
N GLN A 496 -25.31 -2.71 -14.37
CA GLN A 496 -24.05 -2.46 -13.66
C GLN A 496 -23.57 -1.03 -13.83
N LEU A 497 -23.93 -0.39 -14.94
CA LEU A 497 -23.35 0.88 -15.37
C LEU A 497 -23.57 2.01 -14.34
N ALA A 498 -24.74 2.09 -13.70
CA ALA A 498 -25.02 3.15 -12.72
C ALA A 498 -24.17 3.06 -11.44
N PRO A 499 -24.17 1.97 -10.64
CA PRO A 499 -23.34 1.88 -9.45
C PRO A 499 -21.84 1.89 -9.78
N PHE A 500 -21.47 1.35 -10.93
CA PHE A 500 -20.11 1.42 -11.45
C PHE A 500 -19.68 2.87 -11.74
N LEU A 501 -20.51 3.64 -12.44
CA LEU A 501 -20.26 5.06 -12.66
C LEU A 501 -20.19 5.82 -11.35
N VAL A 502 -21.02 5.51 -10.36
CA VAL A 502 -20.93 6.15 -9.04
C VAL A 502 -19.56 5.90 -8.40
N MET A 503 -19.04 4.67 -8.50
CA MET A 503 -17.73 4.34 -7.93
C MET A 503 -16.58 5.00 -8.71
N ILE A 504 -16.64 5.00 -10.04
CA ILE A 504 -15.63 5.64 -10.90
C ILE A 504 -15.65 7.16 -10.78
N LEU A 505 -16.84 7.78 -10.82
CA LEU A 505 -16.99 9.24 -10.70
C LEU A 505 -16.66 9.69 -9.28
N GLY A 506 -17.08 8.94 -8.26
CA GLY A 506 -16.68 9.20 -6.87
C GLY A 506 -15.17 9.06 -6.67
N GLY A 507 -14.57 8.04 -7.27
CA GLY A 507 -13.12 7.86 -7.29
C GLY A 507 -12.37 8.96 -8.08
N GLY A 508 -12.94 9.43 -9.19
CA GLY A 508 -12.41 10.56 -9.97
C GLY A 508 -12.50 11.88 -9.20
N ALA A 509 -13.59 12.11 -8.46
CA ALA A 509 -13.72 13.26 -7.56
C ALA A 509 -12.70 13.20 -6.41
N ALA A 510 -12.48 12.01 -5.82
CA ALA A 510 -11.45 11.80 -4.81
C ALA A 510 -10.03 12.02 -5.38
N LEU A 511 -9.79 11.57 -6.62
CA LEU A 511 -8.54 11.78 -7.33
C LEU A 511 -8.31 13.26 -7.62
N PHE A 512 -9.34 13.99 -8.04
CA PHE A 512 -9.27 15.44 -8.24
C PHE A 512 -8.99 16.17 -6.93
N ALA A 513 -9.66 15.80 -5.83
CA ALA A 513 -9.38 16.36 -4.51
C ALA A 513 -7.94 16.06 -4.03
N SER A 514 -7.36 14.94 -4.48
CA SER A 514 -5.98 14.56 -4.16
C SER A 514 -4.95 15.30 -5.02
N LEU A 515 -5.16 15.38 -6.34
CA LEU A 515 -4.22 15.95 -7.29
C LEU A 515 -4.31 17.48 -7.35
N GLY A 516 -5.52 18.02 -7.28
CA GLY A 516 -5.83 19.45 -7.35
C GLY A 516 -5.89 20.14 -6.00
N TRP A 517 -5.34 19.54 -4.92
CA TRP A 517 -5.46 20.05 -3.55
C TRP A 517 -5.05 21.51 -3.39
N ARG A 518 -3.94 21.91 -4.04
CA ARG A 518 -3.41 23.29 -3.99
C ARG A 518 -3.66 24.03 -5.29
N ASN A 519 -3.28 23.42 -6.42
CA ASN A 519 -3.34 24.05 -7.74
C ASN A 519 -4.29 23.25 -8.66
N PRO A 520 -5.61 23.44 -8.55
CA PRO A 520 -6.55 22.81 -9.45
C PRO A 520 -6.43 23.41 -10.86
N SER A 521 -6.30 22.54 -11.87
CA SER A 521 -6.27 22.94 -13.28
C SER A 521 -7.28 22.13 -14.09
N SER A 522 -7.70 22.67 -15.24
CA SER A 522 -8.58 21.94 -16.17
C SER A 522 -7.92 20.64 -16.65
N ALA A 523 -6.60 20.63 -16.83
CA ALA A 523 -5.85 19.43 -17.19
C ALA A 523 -5.89 18.36 -16.08
N ILE A 524 -5.70 18.75 -14.81
CA ILE A 524 -5.81 17.83 -13.65
C ILE A 524 -7.24 17.34 -13.48
N PHE A 525 -8.25 18.20 -13.71
CA PHE A 525 -9.65 17.83 -13.68
C PHE A 525 -9.96 16.75 -14.70
N VAL A 526 -9.62 16.98 -15.97
CA VAL A 526 -9.82 16.00 -17.06
C VAL A 526 -9.07 14.70 -16.74
N ALA A 527 -7.79 14.79 -16.37
CA ALA A 527 -6.99 13.63 -16.00
C ALA A 527 -7.63 12.79 -14.88
N SER A 528 -8.13 13.44 -13.83
CA SER A 528 -8.72 12.77 -12.66
C SER A 528 -9.98 11.96 -12.98
N PHE A 529 -10.81 12.43 -13.91
CA PHE A 529 -12.02 11.70 -14.31
C PHE A 529 -11.79 10.68 -15.42
N PHE A 530 -10.81 10.91 -16.32
CA PHE A 530 -10.50 9.99 -17.41
C PHE A 530 -9.59 8.84 -16.99
N LEU A 531 -8.65 9.04 -16.06
CA LEU A 531 -7.73 7.99 -15.61
C LEU A 531 -8.46 6.72 -15.15
N PRO A 532 -9.47 6.80 -14.25
CA PRO A 532 -10.14 5.59 -13.79
C PRO A 532 -10.89 4.86 -14.91
N LEU A 533 -11.48 5.61 -15.85
CA LEU A 533 -12.13 5.06 -17.04
C LEU A 533 -11.13 4.36 -17.98
N ILE A 534 -9.96 4.97 -18.18
CA ILE A 534 -8.88 4.40 -19.01
C ILE A 534 -8.32 3.13 -18.38
N THR A 535 -8.04 3.13 -17.07
CA THR A 535 -7.56 1.94 -16.36
C THR A 535 -8.60 0.83 -16.41
N PHE A 536 -9.87 1.16 -16.21
CA PHE A 536 -10.96 0.21 -16.32
C PHE A 536 -11.06 -0.40 -17.73
N TYR A 537 -11.00 0.45 -18.76
CA TYR A 537 -11.00 0.00 -20.15
C TYR A 537 -9.82 -0.94 -20.43
N ALA A 538 -8.61 -0.58 -19.99
CA ALA A 538 -7.41 -1.38 -20.18
C ALA A 538 -7.52 -2.76 -19.49
N ILE A 539 -8.00 -2.81 -18.25
CA ILE A 539 -8.23 -4.09 -17.54
C ILE A 539 -9.33 -4.89 -18.25
N THR A 540 -10.38 -4.24 -18.75
CA THR A 540 -11.47 -4.90 -19.49
C THR A 540 -10.95 -5.57 -20.76
N GLN A 541 -10.18 -4.85 -21.58
CA GLN A 541 -9.58 -5.41 -22.79
C GLN A 541 -8.63 -6.57 -22.45
N PHE A 542 -7.83 -6.43 -21.40
CA PHE A 542 -6.97 -7.51 -20.93
C PHE A 542 -7.75 -8.77 -20.51
N LEU A 543 -8.87 -8.61 -19.80
CA LEU A 543 -9.72 -9.73 -19.38
C LEU A 543 -10.51 -10.37 -20.52
N LEU A 544 -10.89 -9.59 -21.53
CA LEU A 544 -11.55 -10.10 -22.73
C LEU A 544 -10.58 -10.85 -23.66
N GLN A 545 -9.27 -10.82 -23.38
CA GLN A 545 -8.22 -11.43 -24.21
C GLN A 545 -8.33 -11.01 -25.68
N THR A 546 -8.72 -9.74 -25.89
CA THR A 546 -8.69 -9.08 -27.20
C THR A 546 -7.25 -8.68 -27.53
N ASP A 547 -7.07 -7.98 -28.66
CA ASP A 547 -5.78 -7.43 -29.05
C ASP A 547 -5.20 -6.53 -27.94
N HIS A 548 -4.03 -6.92 -27.43
CA HIS A 548 -3.35 -6.28 -26.32
C HIS A 548 -2.83 -4.87 -26.66
N LEU A 549 -2.80 -4.49 -27.93
CA LEU A 549 -2.56 -3.12 -28.36
C LEU A 549 -3.60 -2.15 -27.76
N PHE A 550 -4.86 -2.57 -27.67
CA PHE A 550 -5.94 -1.78 -27.05
C PHE A 550 -5.80 -1.65 -25.53
N VAL A 551 -4.91 -2.43 -24.91
CA VAL A 551 -4.57 -2.25 -23.49
C VAL A 551 -3.52 -1.16 -23.35
N VAL A 552 -2.44 -1.22 -24.13
CA VAL A 552 -1.28 -0.33 -23.96
C VAL A 552 -1.54 1.07 -24.50
N PHE A 553 -2.22 1.21 -25.64
CA PHE A 553 -2.44 2.51 -26.26
C PHE A 553 -3.17 3.50 -25.31
N PRO A 554 -4.31 3.15 -24.70
CA PRO A 554 -4.97 4.02 -23.74
C PRO A 554 -4.13 4.29 -22.50
N LEU A 555 -3.33 3.32 -22.03
CA LEU A 555 -2.43 3.52 -20.89
C LEU A 555 -1.37 4.58 -21.23
N VAL A 556 -0.76 4.50 -22.41
CA VAL A 556 0.23 5.48 -22.88
C VAL A 556 -0.36 6.88 -22.93
N VAL A 557 -1.53 7.02 -23.56
CA VAL A 557 -2.18 8.32 -23.74
C VAL A 557 -2.66 8.89 -22.41
N GLY A 558 -3.40 8.12 -21.61
CA GLY A 558 -4.01 8.58 -20.36
C GLY A 558 -3.00 8.89 -19.26
N TYR A 559 -2.10 7.96 -18.99
CA TYR A 559 -1.09 8.15 -17.95
C TYR A 559 0.01 9.11 -18.42
N GLY A 560 0.34 9.13 -19.72
CA GLY A 560 1.24 10.12 -20.30
C GLY A 560 0.68 11.54 -20.19
N PHE A 561 -0.58 11.75 -20.56
CA PHE A 561 -1.27 13.03 -20.41
C PHE A 561 -1.30 13.49 -18.95
N THR A 562 -1.64 12.59 -18.02
CA THR A 562 -1.69 12.96 -16.61
C THR A 562 -0.31 13.29 -16.04
N THR A 563 0.72 12.56 -16.46
CA THR A 563 2.10 12.87 -16.10
C THR A 563 2.48 14.27 -16.57
N ALA A 564 2.14 14.63 -17.81
CA ALA A 564 2.38 15.97 -18.34
C ALA A 564 1.57 17.05 -17.58
N ALA A 565 0.30 16.76 -17.24
CA ALA A 565 -0.57 17.66 -16.49
C ALA A 565 -0.03 17.98 -15.08
N MET A 566 0.69 17.05 -14.44
CA MET A 566 1.38 17.28 -13.17
C MET A 566 2.75 17.94 -13.36
N MET A 567 3.48 17.55 -14.41
CA MET A 567 4.87 17.97 -14.63
C MET A 567 4.98 19.42 -15.13
N ILE A 568 4.10 19.86 -16.03
CA ILE A 568 4.19 21.21 -16.63
C ILE A 568 4.09 22.31 -15.55
N PRO A 569 3.08 22.33 -14.66
CA PRO A 569 3.01 23.34 -13.60
C PRO A 569 4.22 23.30 -12.66
N ALA A 570 4.70 22.10 -12.33
CA ALA A 570 5.87 21.92 -11.48
C ALA A 570 7.15 22.49 -12.11
N LEU A 571 7.25 22.53 -13.44
CA LEU A 571 8.39 23.11 -14.15
C LEU A 571 8.26 24.62 -14.37
N SER A 572 7.03 25.16 -14.51
CA SER A 572 6.80 26.56 -14.85
C SER A 572 6.65 27.48 -13.63
N GLU A 573 5.94 27.04 -12.59
CA GLU A 573 5.60 27.87 -11.43
C GLU A 573 6.48 27.56 -10.21
N PHE A 574 6.97 26.32 -10.10
CA PHE A 574 7.81 25.82 -9.00
C PHE A 574 7.40 26.30 -7.61
N ASP A 575 6.12 26.13 -7.29
CA ASP A 575 5.57 26.47 -5.98
C ASP A 575 5.61 25.25 -5.05
N VAL A 576 6.31 25.38 -3.92
CA VAL A 576 6.46 24.31 -2.92
C VAL A 576 5.75 24.69 -1.63
N SER A 577 4.93 23.79 -1.08
CA SER A 577 4.16 24.06 0.14
C SER A 577 5.06 24.09 1.37
N LEU A 578 5.07 25.23 2.08
CA LEU A 578 5.87 25.46 3.28
C LEU A 578 5.00 25.57 4.53
N GLU A 579 5.58 25.35 5.72
CA GLU A 579 4.83 25.37 6.99
C GLU A 579 4.18 26.74 7.29
N LYS A 580 4.71 27.82 6.70
CA LYS A 580 4.18 29.19 6.82
C LYS A 580 2.77 29.34 6.19
N ASP A 581 2.41 28.47 5.24
CA ASP A 581 1.09 28.47 4.58
C ASP A 581 -0.04 27.97 5.49
N ARG A 582 0.25 27.45 6.70
CA ARG A 582 -0.77 27.13 7.71
C ARG A 582 -1.50 28.36 8.25
N GLY A 583 -0.79 29.47 8.41
CA GLY A 583 -1.35 30.68 9.04
C GLY A 583 -2.43 31.34 8.17
N THR A 584 -2.30 31.26 6.85
CA THR A 584 -3.23 31.91 5.91
C THR A 584 -4.49 31.08 5.65
N ALA A 585 -4.44 29.76 5.88
CA ALA A 585 -5.60 28.86 5.70
C ALA A 585 -6.56 28.88 6.91
N GLU A 586 -6.08 29.20 8.12
CA GLU A 586 -6.96 29.40 9.28
C GLU A 586 -7.65 30.77 9.26
N ASP A 587 -7.10 31.77 8.57
CA ASP A 587 -7.73 33.09 8.39
C ASP A 587 -8.78 33.14 7.26
N SER A 588 -8.99 32.03 6.53
CA SER A 588 -9.92 31.95 5.39
C SER A 588 -10.95 30.82 5.47
N ALA A 589 -11.12 30.19 6.64
CA ALA A 589 -12.11 29.14 6.90
C ALA A 589 -13.17 29.56 7.92
#